data_AF-A0A0V0GHI2-F1
#
_entry.id   AF-A0A0V0GHI2-F1
#
_cell.length_a   1.000
_cell.length_b   1.000
_cell.length_c   1.000
_cell.angle_alpha   90.00
_cell.angle_beta   90.00
_cell.angle_gamma   90.00
#
_symmetry.space_group_name_H-M   'P 1'
#
loop_
_entity.id
_entity.type
_entity.pdbx_description
1 polymer ?
#
loop_
_entity_poly.entity_id
_entity_poly.type
_entity_poly.pdbx_seq_one_letter_code
_entity_poly.pdbx_strand_id
1 'polypeptide(L)' 'WIRRGGSKTQKKWWKLIPSCIWWSVWKERNGRCFEDRSNSIHKVKWNCLVALLFWCKQLCIEDVDQIIELIGSL' A
#
# COMPACT_ATOMS: atom_id res chain seq x y z
N TRP A 1 -11.22 14.84 5.65
CA TRP A 1 -10.08 15.11 6.56
C TRP A 1 -8.84 15.48 5.77
N ILE A 2 -8.56 16.78 5.60
CA ILE A 2 -7.34 17.26 4.93
C ILE A 2 -6.39 17.75 6.03
N ARG A 3 -5.42 16.92 6.43
CA ARG A 3 -4.34 17.36 7.33
C ARG A 3 -3.44 18.34 6.56
N ARG A 4 -3.62 19.63 6.83
CA ARG A 4 -2.76 20.71 6.33
C ARG A 4 -1.46 20.69 7.14
N GLY A 5 -0.45 19.93 6.69
CA GLY A 5 0.87 20.00 7.33
C GLY A 5 1.83 18.83 7.11
N GLY A 6 1.77 18.13 5.98
CA GLY A 6 2.77 17.12 5.64
C GLY A 6 3.82 17.65 4.67
N SER A 7 5.08 17.22 4.84
CA SER A 7 6.17 17.49 3.89
C SER A 7 5.77 17.12 2.45
N LYS A 8 6.45 17.64 1.42
CA LYS A 8 6.16 17.28 0.02
C LYS A 8 6.20 15.76 -0.20
N THR A 9 7.10 15.07 0.50
CA THR A 9 7.21 13.62 0.55
C THR A 9 5.99 12.98 1.21
N GLN A 10 5.52 13.57 2.32
CA GLN A 10 4.29 13.11 2.96
C GLN A 10 3.04 13.29 2.08
N LYS A 11 3.02 14.18 1.09
CA LYS A 11 1.88 14.24 0.15
C LYS A 11 1.93 13.16 -0.93
N LYS A 12 3.09 12.53 -1.19
CA LYS A 12 3.25 11.53 -2.25
C LYS A 12 2.79 10.14 -1.82
N TRP A 13 3.27 9.63 -0.69
CA TRP A 13 2.83 8.32 -0.16
C TRP A 13 1.33 8.24 0.16
N TRP A 14 0.70 9.32 0.68
CA TRP A 14 -0.76 9.36 0.88
C TRP A 14 -1.57 9.15 -0.40
N LYS A 15 -1.01 9.46 -1.59
CA LYS A 15 -1.63 9.15 -2.89
C LYS A 15 -1.42 7.69 -3.33
N LEU A 16 -0.36 7.04 -2.83
CA LEU A 16 -0.06 5.64 -3.14
C LEU A 16 -0.98 4.68 -2.39
N ILE A 17 -1.33 5.00 -1.14
CA ILE A 17 -2.12 4.10 -0.28
C ILE A 17 -3.43 3.65 -0.95
N PRO A 18 -4.31 4.56 -1.45
CA PRO A 18 -5.54 4.14 -2.12
C PRO A 18 -5.27 3.30 -3.38
N SER A 19 -4.23 3.64 -4.14
CA SER A 19 -3.84 2.92 -5.36
C SER A 19 -3.38 1.49 -5.06
N CYS A 20 -2.61 1.30 -3.99
CA CYS A 20 -2.15 -0.01 -3.55
C CYS A 20 -3.31 -0.87 -3.03
N ILE A 21 -4.21 -0.29 -2.23
CA ILE A 21 -5.42 -0.98 -1.74
C ILE A 21 -6.28 -1.42 -2.93
N TRP A 22 -6.58 -0.50 -3.84
CA TRP A 22 -7.37 -0.80 -5.04
C TRP A 22 -6.75 -1.93 -5.86
N TRP A 23 -5.44 -1.85 -6.11
CA TRP A 23 -4.71 -2.86 -6.88
C TRP A 23 -4.74 -4.22 -6.21
N SER A 24 -4.52 -4.30 -4.90
CA SER A 24 -4.54 -5.57 -4.15
C SER A 24 -5.93 -6.20 -4.15
N VAL A 25 -6.98 -5.40 -3.96
CA VAL A 25 -8.38 -5.89 -4.01
C VAL A 25 -8.73 -6.36 -5.42
N TRP A 26 -8.34 -5.60 -6.45
CA TRP A 26 -8.59 -5.96 -7.85
C TRP A 26 -7.89 -7.27 -8.22
N LYS A 27 -6.61 -7.44 -7.83
CA LYS A 27 -5.85 -8.69 -8.03
C LYS A 27 -6.51 -9.88 -7.33
N GLU A 28 -6.95 -9.71 -6.09
CA GLU A 28 -7.62 -10.79 -5.35
C GLU A 28 -8.96 -11.16 -5.97
N ARG A 29 -9.79 -10.17 -6.34
CA ARG A 29 -11.07 -10.41 -7.03
C ARG A 29 -10.87 -11.19 -8.32
N ASN A 30 -9.89 -10.78 -9.14
CA ASN A 30 -9.63 -11.46 -10.40
C ASN A 30 -9.05 -12.86 -10.20
N GLY A 31 -8.17 -13.06 -9.21
CA GLY A 31 -7.69 -14.39 -8.85
C GLY A 31 -8.82 -15.34 -8.48
N ARG A 32 -9.81 -14.86 -7.72
CA ARG A 32 -11.00 -15.66 -7.35
C ARG A 32 -11.90 -15.96 -8.55
N CYS A 33 -12.12 -14.97 -9.42
CA CYS A 33 -13.05 -15.12 -10.55
C CYS A 33 -12.47 -15.90 -11.73
N PHE A 34 -11.17 -15.80 -12.00
CA PHE A 34 -10.56 -16.30 -13.23
C PHE A 34 -9.50 -17.39 -13.01
N GLU A 35 -8.98 -17.53 -11.79
CA GLU A 35 -7.87 -18.44 -11.50
C GLU A 35 -8.18 -19.45 -10.39
N ASP A 36 -9.40 -19.43 -9.84
CA ASP A 36 -9.84 -20.22 -8.68
C ASP A 36 -8.88 -20.11 -7.47
N ARG A 37 -8.22 -18.95 -7.33
CA ARG A 37 -7.28 -18.66 -6.24
C ARG A 37 -7.97 -17.78 -5.20
N SER A 38 -7.94 -18.21 -3.95
CA SER A 38 -8.44 -17.44 -2.81
C SER A 38 -7.35 -17.33 -1.75
N ASN A 39 -6.83 -16.11 -1.56
CA ASN A 39 -5.86 -15.84 -0.50
C ASN A 39 -6.56 -15.55 0.83
N SER A 40 -5.86 -15.80 1.93
CA SER A 40 -6.31 -15.34 3.25
C SER A 40 -6.27 -13.81 3.32
N ILE A 41 -7.08 -13.21 4.18
CA ILE A 41 -7.08 -11.75 4.38
C ILE A 41 -5.70 -11.23 4.80
N HIS A 42 -4.94 -12.00 5.58
CA HIS A 42 -3.56 -11.66 5.96
C HIS A 42 -2.64 -11.57 4.75
N LYS A 43 -2.76 -12.52 3.81
CA LYS A 43 -1.97 -12.53 2.57
C LYS A 43 -2.34 -11.35 1.66
N VAL A 44 -3.63 -10.99 1.57
CA VAL A 44 -4.08 -9.82 0.81
C VAL A 44 -3.54 -8.53 1.41
N LYS A 45 -3.61 -8.37 2.74
CA LYS A 45 -3.00 -7.23 3.45
C LYS A 45 -1.50 -7.15 3.22
N TRP A 46 -0.81 -8.28 3.31
CA TRP A 46 0.63 -8.36 3.05
C TRP A 46 0.98 -7.94 1.61
N ASN A 47 0.23 -8.42 0.62
CA ASN A 47 0.44 -8.04 -0.78
C ASN A 47 0.25 -6.52 -0.99
N CYS A 48 -0.69 -5.89 -0.27
CA CYS A 48 -0.89 -4.44 -0.29
C CYS A 48 0.31 -3.68 0.29
N LEU A 49 0.86 -4.15 1.41
CA LEU A 49 2.04 -3.55 2.03
C LEU A 49 3.27 -3.68 1.12
N VAL A 50 3.49 -4.87 0.54
CA VAL A 50 4.59 -5.09 -0.42
C VAL A 50 4.47 -4.14 -1.62
N ALA A 51 3.25 -3.96 -2.17
CA ALA A 51 3.03 -3.02 -3.25
C ALA A 51 3.33 -1.57 -2.84
N LEU A 52 2.87 -1.15 -1.65
CA LEU A 52 3.15 0.19 -1.13
C LEU A 52 4.65 0.44 -0.96
N LEU A 53 5.37 -0.50 -0.35
CA LEU A 53 6.82 -0.44 -0.16
C LEU A 53 7.57 -0.34 -1.49
N PHE A 54 7.18 -1.18 -2.47
CA PHE A 54 7.76 -1.16 -3.81
C PHE A 54 7.62 0.23 -4.46
N TRP A 55 6.42 0.82 -4.42
CA TRP A 55 6.18 2.13 -5.02
C TRP A 55 6.79 3.29 -4.23
N CYS A 56 6.88 3.19 -2.91
CA CYS A 56 7.62 4.15 -2.09
C CYS A 56 9.10 4.18 -2.48
N LYS A 57 9.73 3.01 -2.62
CA LYS A 57 11.12 2.89 -3.09
C LYS A 57 11.29 3.46 -4.49
N GLN A 58 10.39 3.12 -5.42
CA GLN A 58 10.48 3.58 -6.81
C GLN A 58 10.32 5.10 -6.96
N LEU A 59 9.59 5.75 -6.05
CA LEU A 59 9.40 7.20 -6.03
C LEU A 59 10.47 7.95 -5.23
N CYS A 60 11.55 7.27 -4.82
CA CYS A 60 12.62 7.79 -3.96
C CYS A 60 12.05 8.48 -2.71
N ILE A 61 11.09 7.82 -2.05
CA ILE A 61 10.61 8.25 -0.73
C ILE A 61 11.66 7.80 0.28
N GLU A 62 12.62 8.68 0.58
CA GLU A 62 13.78 8.41 1.47
C GLU A 62 13.40 8.25 2.95
N ASP A 63 12.16 8.55 3.32
CA ASP A 63 11.67 8.56 4.69
C ASP A 63 11.25 7.14 5.14
N VAL A 64 12.23 6.23 5.20
CA VAL A 64 12.05 4.82 5.56
C VAL A 64 11.53 4.69 6.99
N ASP A 65 11.88 5.62 7.88
CA ASP A 65 11.42 5.64 9.28
C ASP A 65 9.89 5.80 9.38
N GLN A 66 9.29 6.69 8.58
CA GLN A 66 7.83 6.84 8.53
C GLN A 66 7.12 5.59 7.97
N ILE A 67 7.79 4.86 7.08
CA ILE A 67 7.27 3.60 6.55
C ILE A 67 7.29 2.52 7.63
N ILE A 68 8.37 2.44 8.41
CA ILE A 68 8.50 1.50 9.53
C ILE A 68 7.47 1.82 10.61
N GLU A 69 7.28 3.10 10.95
CA GLU A 69 6.27 3.54 11.92
C GLU A 69 4.84 3.18 11.47
N LEU A 70 4.53 3.40 10.18
CA LEU A 70 3.24 3.00 9.60
C LEU A 70 3.02 1.48 9.70
N ILE A 71 4.03 0.67 9.39
CA ILE A 71 3.95 -0.80 9.51
C ILE A 71 3.79 -1.20 10.97
N GLY A 72 4.50 -0.57 11.90
CA GLY A 72 4.39 -0.85 13.33
C GLY A 72 3.04 -0.45 13.94
N SER A 73 2.28 0.42 13.27
CA SER A 73 0.94 0.86 13.71
C SER A 73 -0.22 -0.02 13.24
N LEU A 74 0.03 -0.99 12.36
CA LEU A 74 -0.97 -1.88 11.75
C LEU A 74 -1.08 -3.23 12.46
#